data_AF-A0A1I5I3X6-F1
#
_entry.id   AF-A0A1I5I3X6-F1
#
_cell.length_a   1.000
_cell.length_b   1.000
_cell.length_c   1.000
_cell.angle_alpha   90.00
_cell.angle_beta   90.00
_cell.angle_gamma   90.00
#
_symmetry.space_group_name_H-M   'P 1'
#
loop_
_entity.id
_entity.type
_entity.pdbx_description
1 polymer ?
#
loop_
_entity_poly.entity_id
_entity_poly.type
_entity_poly.pdbx_seq_one_letter_code
_entity_poly.pdbx_strand_id
1 'polypeptide(L)'
;MSYAEYVKHYFTLPDCIIFLVLALVLLAVVYAVFYIYSKGRFKNPRKMQHEFFSLTERFYELIFSGGSIIGFMAAYYLINRFVTAGPFFVFWSSYKDYLLLVFMIISILLNTFCDHVLVKLKRLNKSEMASIRLTGMLYMIIIFCYIKFIYEDNNYDMFITYFLTLMIGRFVYFDASFKDFLNCIKDAAKNIPIMIMGLTFLGLLCLWGYSSAYLLKHNGVITNIFFCHLYIIVAIFILHFVVEAYFSKRKPKKTKKKPIENNEIFVDEVTDLEDF
;
A
#
# COMPACT_ATOMS: atom_id res chain seq x y z
N MET A 1 -27.35 -13.39 -4.72
CA MET A 1 -27.48 -12.05 -4.13
C MET A 1 -27.49 -11.03 -5.26
N SER A 2 -28.51 -10.19 -5.32
CA SER A 2 -28.57 -9.09 -6.30
C SER A 2 -27.55 -7.99 -5.95
N TYR A 3 -27.22 -7.10 -6.88
CA TYR A 3 -26.32 -5.97 -6.62
C TYR A 3 -26.80 -5.10 -5.44
N ALA A 4 -28.11 -4.84 -5.36
CA ALA A 4 -28.69 -4.02 -4.28
C ALA A 4 -28.55 -4.69 -2.90
N GLU A 5 -28.75 -6.00 -2.80
CA GLU A 5 -28.53 -6.76 -1.56
C GLU A 5 -27.06 -6.80 -1.18
N TYR A 6 -26.16 -6.91 -2.16
CA TYR A 6 -24.72 -6.90 -1.95
C TYR A 6 -24.27 -5.58 -1.32
N VAL A 7 -24.68 -4.45 -1.90
CA VAL A 7 -24.36 -3.12 -1.36
C VAL A 7 -24.98 -2.96 0.03
N LYS A 8 -26.24 -3.36 0.22
CA LYS A 8 -26.90 -3.24 1.53
C LYS A 8 -26.16 -4.03 2.61
N HIS A 9 -25.69 -5.24 2.31
CA HIS A 9 -24.98 -6.11 3.26
C HIS A 9 -23.66 -5.51 3.75
N TYR A 10 -22.81 -4.98 2.86
CA TYR A 10 -21.51 -4.44 3.27
C TYR A 10 -21.60 -3.04 3.90
N PHE A 11 -22.64 -2.27 3.56
CA PHE A 11 -22.83 -0.90 4.05
C PHE A 11 -23.88 -0.80 5.18
N THR A 12 -24.23 -1.91 5.84
CA THR A 12 -25.05 -1.86 7.06
C THR A 12 -24.29 -1.19 8.20
N LEU A 13 -24.92 -0.20 8.82
CA LEU A 13 -24.57 0.26 10.16
C LEU A 13 -25.36 -0.65 11.12
N PRO A 14 -24.72 -1.36 12.08
CA PRO A 14 -23.49 -0.99 12.79
C PRO A 14 -22.19 -1.68 12.36
N ASP A 15 -22.24 -2.73 11.55
CA ASP A 15 -21.10 -3.63 11.30
C ASP A 15 -19.91 -2.91 10.63
N CYS A 16 -20.18 -1.98 9.73
CA CYS A 16 -19.18 -1.14 9.09
C CYS A 16 -18.35 -0.32 10.11
N ILE A 17 -19.01 0.23 11.15
CA ILE A 17 -18.32 1.00 12.19
C ILE A 17 -17.46 0.07 13.05
N ILE A 18 -17.97 -1.10 13.42
CA ILE A 18 -17.23 -2.07 14.25
C ILE A 18 -15.98 -2.53 13.49
N PHE A 19 -16.11 -2.81 12.19
CA PHE A 19 -14.99 -3.20 11.34
C PHE A 19 -13.93 -2.09 11.23
N LEU A 20 -14.37 -0.82 11.07
CA LEU A 20 -13.47 0.33 11.05
C LEU A 20 -12.75 0.53 12.40
N VAL A 21 -13.46 0.38 13.53
CA VAL A 21 -12.87 0.48 14.88
C VAL A 21 -11.84 -0.63 15.08
N LEU A 22 -12.12 -1.86 14.66
CA LEU A 22 -11.16 -2.95 14.71
C LEU A 22 -9.91 -2.64 13.88
N ALA A 23 -10.06 -2.11 12.66
CA ALA A 23 -8.94 -1.69 11.84
C ALA A 23 -8.10 -0.59 12.51
N LEU A 24 -8.74 0.39 13.16
CA LEU A 24 -8.05 1.44 13.91
C LEU A 24 -7.27 0.87 15.12
N VAL A 25 -7.86 -0.08 15.86
CA VAL A 25 -7.20 -0.73 17.00
C VAL A 25 -5.98 -1.53 16.53
N LEU A 26 -6.12 -2.34 15.48
CA LEU A 26 -5.00 -3.11 14.93
C LEU A 26 -3.89 -2.19 14.39
N LEU A 27 -4.25 -1.08 13.73
CA LEU A 27 -3.28 -0.09 13.28
C LEU A 27 -2.56 0.58 14.47
N ALA A 28 -3.27 0.89 15.55
CA ALA A 28 -2.66 1.42 16.77
C ALA A 28 -1.67 0.42 17.42
N VAL A 29 -1.97 -0.88 17.36
CA VAL A 29 -1.04 -1.94 17.81
C VAL A 29 0.23 -1.97 16.94
N VAL A 30 0.10 -1.92 15.61
CA VAL A 30 1.26 -1.83 14.69
C VAL A 30 2.13 -0.61 15.02
N TYR A 31 1.50 0.52 15.32
CA TYR A 31 2.19 1.74 15.72
C TYR A 31 2.93 1.60 17.05
N ALA A 32 2.31 0.96 18.04
CA ALA A 32 2.94 0.67 19.31
C ALA A 32 4.18 -0.22 19.11
N VAL A 33 4.09 -1.23 18.25
CA VAL A 33 5.23 -2.10 17.90
C VAL A 33 6.35 -1.28 17.25
N PHE A 34 6.05 -0.44 16.26
CA PHE A 34 7.05 0.45 15.64
C PHE A 34 7.70 1.38 16.65
N TYR A 35 6.90 1.98 17.54
CA TYR A 35 7.40 2.89 18.56
C TYR A 35 8.34 2.19 19.55
N ILE A 36 7.96 1.02 20.05
CA ILE A 36 8.78 0.21 20.97
C ILE A 36 10.08 -0.21 20.28
N TYR A 37 10.01 -0.65 19.02
CA TYR A 37 11.19 -1.03 18.24
C TYR A 37 12.16 0.15 18.07
N SER A 38 11.66 1.32 17.65
CA SER A 38 12.49 2.51 17.48
C SER A 38 13.10 2.99 18.80
N LYS A 39 12.36 2.92 19.91
CA LYS A 39 12.83 3.29 21.25
C LYS A 39 13.94 2.35 21.76
N GLY A 40 13.81 1.04 21.50
CA GLY A 40 14.82 0.05 21.88
C GLY A 40 16.13 0.22 21.10
N ARG A 41 16.05 0.66 19.84
CA ARG A 41 17.21 0.78 18.95
C ARG A 41 17.97 2.10 19.09
N PHE A 42 17.28 3.22 19.35
CA PHE A 42 17.88 4.55 19.38
C PHE A 42 17.60 5.30 20.68
N LYS A 43 18.68 5.64 21.42
CA LYS A 43 18.60 6.49 22.62
C LYS A 43 18.34 7.97 22.32
N ASN A 44 18.68 8.43 21.10
CA ASN A 44 18.48 9.83 20.70
C ASN A 44 17.04 10.05 20.20
N PRO A 45 16.27 11.00 20.79
CA PRO A 45 14.86 11.22 20.45
C PRO A 45 14.62 11.62 18.99
N ARG A 46 15.56 12.31 18.34
CA ARG A 46 15.41 12.71 16.92
C ARG A 46 15.57 11.52 15.98
N LYS A 47 16.56 10.65 16.24
CA LYS A 47 16.79 9.42 15.44
C LYS A 47 15.67 8.40 15.65
N MET A 48 15.18 8.25 16.88
CA MET A 48 14.03 7.42 17.20
C MET A 48 12.77 7.86 16.43
N GLN A 49 12.46 9.16 16.41
CA GLN A 49 11.33 9.68 15.64
C GLN A 49 11.50 9.43 14.14
N HIS A 50 12.70 9.65 13.60
CA HIS A 50 12.98 9.40 12.19
C HIS A 50 12.72 7.94 11.80
N GLU A 51 13.19 7.00 12.62
CA GLU A 51 12.98 5.57 12.38
C GLU A 51 11.50 5.19 12.45
N PHE A 52 10.78 5.69 13.46
CA PHE A 52 9.35 5.43 13.61
C PHE A 52 8.54 5.89 12.39
N PHE A 53 8.81 7.12 11.91
CA PHE A 53 8.15 7.62 10.70
C PHE A 53 8.57 6.84 9.45
N SER A 54 9.84 6.44 9.33
CA SER A 54 10.30 5.63 8.22
C SER A 54 9.60 4.26 8.16
N LEU A 55 9.51 3.54 9.29
CA LEU A 55 8.80 2.26 9.37
C LEU A 55 7.31 2.39 9.03
N THR A 56 6.70 3.49 9.49
CA THR A 56 5.29 3.80 9.19
C THR A 56 5.08 4.08 7.70
N GLU A 57 5.91 4.91 7.08
CA GLU A 57 5.85 5.20 5.64
C GLU A 57 6.06 3.93 4.80
N ARG A 58 7.00 3.07 5.19
CA ARG A 58 7.23 1.76 4.53
C ARG A 58 6.02 0.83 4.63
N PHE A 59 5.35 0.81 5.79
CA PHE A 59 4.13 0.03 5.99
C PHE A 59 2.98 0.56 5.12
N TYR A 60 2.82 1.88 5.03
CA TYR A 60 1.80 2.50 4.18
C TYR A 60 2.01 2.17 2.72
N GLU A 61 3.23 2.38 2.22
CA GLU A 61 3.61 2.07 0.84
C GLU A 61 3.27 0.61 0.49
N LEU A 62 3.58 -0.31 1.40
CA LEU A 62 3.24 -1.73 1.24
C LEU A 62 1.72 -1.95 1.08
N ILE A 63 0.92 -1.40 1.99
CA ILE A 63 -0.55 -1.57 1.99
C ILE A 63 -1.18 -0.89 0.77
N PHE A 64 -0.73 0.30 0.39
CA PHE A 64 -1.24 1.01 -0.80
C PHE A 64 -0.89 0.26 -2.08
N SER A 65 0.35 -0.22 -2.21
CA SER A 65 0.82 -0.95 -3.37
C SER A 65 0.02 -2.24 -3.59
N GLY A 66 -0.20 -3.04 -2.53
CA GLY A 66 -1.04 -4.24 -2.60
C GLY A 66 -2.53 -3.92 -2.77
N GLY A 67 -3.02 -2.89 -2.07
CA GLY A 67 -4.42 -2.46 -2.10
C GLY A 67 -4.89 -2.00 -3.48
N SER A 68 -4.04 -1.30 -4.25
CA SER A 68 -4.35 -0.91 -5.63
C SER A 68 -4.56 -2.13 -6.54
N ILE A 69 -3.66 -3.12 -6.47
CA ILE A 69 -3.73 -4.32 -7.32
C ILE A 69 -5.00 -5.11 -7.00
N ILE A 70 -5.23 -5.34 -5.71
CA ILE A 70 -6.43 -6.04 -5.22
C ILE A 70 -7.70 -5.27 -5.57
N GLY A 71 -7.68 -3.93 -5.52
CA GLY A 71 -8.83 -3.11 -5.87
C GLY A 71 -9.27 -3.25 -7.31
N PHE A 72 -8.32 -3.21 -8.24
CA PHE A 72 -8.62 -3.44 -9.67
C PHE A 72 -9.07 -4.87 -9.95
N MET A 73 -8.48 -5.85 -9.26
CA MET A 73 -8.92 -7.25 -9.36
C MET A 73 -10.31 -7.48 -8.78
N ALA A 74 -10.63 -6.86 -7.64
CA ALA A 74 -11.96 -6.90 -7.05
C ALA A 74 -12.98 -6.21 -7.95
N ALA A 75 -12.65 -5.06 -8.54
CA ALA A 75 -13.50 -4.40 -9.52
C ALA A 75 -13.78 -5.30 -10.72
N TYR A 76 -12.76 -5.91 -11.31
CA TYR A 76 -12.94 -6.88 -12.39
C TYR A 76 -13.83 -8.05 -11.98
N TYR A 77 -13.58 -8.64 -10.81
CA TYR A 77 -14.37 -9.75 -10.28
C TYR A 77 -15.84 -9.37 -10.13
N LEU A 78 -16.12 -8.18 -9.57
CA LEU A 78 -17.48 -7.67 -9.39
C LEU A 78 -18.18 -7.39 -10.73
N ILE A 79 -17.49 -6.80 -11.70
CA ILE A 79 -18.04 -6.58 -13.04
C ILE A 79 -18.41 -7.92 -13.67
N ASN A 80 -17.48 -8.89 -13.65
CA ASN A 80 -17.73 -10.23 -14.18
C ASN A 80 -18.87 -10.96 -13.45
N ARG A 81 -19.07 -10.68 -12.17
CA ARG A 81 -20.12 -11.29 -11.34
C ARG A 81 -21.51 -10.72 -11.63
N PHE A 82 -21.63 -9.41 -11.84
CA PHE A 82 -22.93 -8.73 -11.95
C PHE A 82 -23.35 -8.42 -13.38
N VAL A 83 -22.41 -8.31 -14.31
CA VAL A 83 -22.72 -8.10 -15.73
C VAL A 83 -22.99 -9.45 -16.35
N THR A 84 -24.26 -9.84 -16.40
CA THR A 84 -24.70 -11.16 -16.94
C THR A 84 -25.54 -11.05 -18.20
N ALA A 85 -25.98 -9.84 -18.59
CA ALA A 85 -26.81 -9.63 -19.79
C ALA A 85 -26.66 -8.21 -20.35
N GLY A 86 -27.01 -8.04 -21.64
CA GLY A 86 -27.07 -6.74 -22.33
C GLY A 86 -25.87 -6.44 -23.25
N PRO A 87 -25.87 -5.29 -23.95
CA PRO A 87 -24.81 -4.92 -24.89
C PRO A 87 -23.42 -4.85 -24.25
N PHE A 88 -23.35 -4.39 -22.99
CA PHE A 88 -22.10 -4.35 -22.23
C PHE A 88 -21.55 -5.73 -21.89
N PHE A 89 -22.42 -6.75 -21.69
CA PHE A 89 -21.98 -8.12 -21.47
C PHE A 89 -21.29 -8.70 -22.70
N VAL A 90 -21.79 -8.41 -23.91
CA VAL A 90 -21.15 -8.86 -25.16
C VAL A 90 -19.76 -8.26 -25.30
N PHE A 91 -19.63 -6.94 -25.11
CA PHE A 91 -18.34 -6.26 -25.10
C PHE A 91 -17.40 -6.83 -24.02
N TRP A 92 -17.89 -6.95 -22.78
CA TRP A 92 -17.11 -7.47 -21.66
C TRP A 92 -16.63 -8.89 -21.93
N SER A 93 -17.51 -9.79 -22.37
CA SER A 93 -17.17 -11.18 -22.64
C SER A 93 -16.12 -11.34 -23.74
N SER A 94 -16.09 -10.44 -24.73
CA SER A 94 -15.10 -10.46 -25.81
C SER A 94 -13.74 -9.90 -25.41
N TYR A 95 -13.69 -8.93 -24.48
CA TYR A 95 -12.46 -8.19 -24.16
C TYR A 95 -11.98 -8.34 -22.71
N LYS A 96 -12.68 -9.09 -21.85
CA LYS A 96 -12.40 -9.20 -20.41
C LYS A 96 -10.93 -9.52 -20.12
N ASP A 97 -10.30 -10.40 -20.89
CA ASP A 97 -8.90 -10.81 -20.67
C ASP A 97 -7.92 -9.64 -20.92
N TYR A 98 -8.15 -8.89 -21.99
CA TYR A 98 -7.37 -7.68 -22.31
C TYR A 98 -7.64 -6.55 -21.31
N LEU A 99 -8.90 -6.37 -20.90
CA LEU A 99 -9.28 -5.38 -19.89
C LEU A 99 -8.65 -5.67 -18.53
N LEU A 100 -8.52 -6.95 -18.15
CA LEU A 100 -7.83 -7.32 -16.93
C LEU A 100 -6.35 -6.88 -16.99
N LEU A 101 -5.65 -7.15 -18.09
CA LEU A 101 -4.27 -6.69 -18.28
C LEU A 101 -4.17 -5.16 -18.16
N VAL A 102 -5.09 -4.43 -18.79
CA VAL A 102 -5.16 -2.96 -18.70
C VAL A 102 -5.38 -2.49 -17.26
N PHE A 103 -6.30 -3.09 -16.53
CA PHE A 103 -6.53 -2.78 -15.11
C PHE A 103 -5.29 -3.00 -14.24
N MET A 104 -4.53 -4.05 -14.50
CA MET A 104 -3.29 -4.31 -13.78
C MET A 104 -2.20 -3.27 -14.10
N ILE A 105 -2.11 -2.81 -15.35
CA ILE A 105 -1.21 -1.70 -15.72
C ILE A 105 -1.64 -0.40 -15.03
N ILE A 106 -2.94 -0.09 -15.04
CA ILE A 106 -3.49 1.10 -14.37
C ILE A 106 -3.23 1.02 -12.86
N SER A 107 -3.33 -0.15 -12.24
CA SER A 107 -3.00 -0.32 -10.82
C SER A 107 -1.57 0.10 -10.49
N ILE A 108 -0.61 -0.25 -11.35
CA ILE A 108 0.80 0.15 -11.18
C ILE A 108 0.97 1.67 -11.32
N LEU A 109 0.25 2.29 -12.26
CA LEU A 109 0.25 3.74 -12.42
C LEU A 109 -0.42 4.44 -11.21
N LEU A 110 -1.52 3.87 -10.70
CA LEU A 110 -2.23 4.39 -9.54
C LEU A 110 -1.35 4.35 -8.29
N ASN A 111 -0.50 3.34 -8.13
CA ASN A 111 0.50 3.33 -7.04
C ASN A 111 1.35 4.59 -7.10
N THR A 112 1.89 4.93 -8.27
CA THR A 112 2.70 6.14 -8.45
C THR A 112 1.91 7.43 -8.13
N PHE A 113 0.62 7.46 -8.45
CA PHE A 113 -0.26 8.58 -8.09
C PHE A 113 -0.51 8.66 -6.57
N CYS A 114 -0.82 7.54 -5.93
CA CYS A 114 -1.02 7.44 -4.47
C CYS A 114 0.22 7.92 -3.70
N ASP A 115 1.43 7.59 -4.19
CA ASP A 115 2.70 8.01 -3.59
C ASP A 115 2.91 9.54 -3.65
N HIS A 116 2.31 10.23 -4.62
CA HIS A 116 2.45 11.68 -4.75
C HIS A 116 1.36 12.44 -3.97
N VAL A 117 0.14 11.90 -3.98
CA VAL A 117 -1.07 12.58 -3.50
C VAL A 117 -1.45 12.17 -2.07
N LEU A 118 -1.44 10.88 -1.74
CA LEU A 118 -2.00 10.37 -0.48
C LEU A 118 -0.97 10.36 0.65
N VAL A 119 0.25 9.90 0.37
CA VAL A 119 1.34 9.89 1.36
C VAL A 119 2.48 10.67 0.74
N LYS A 120 2.69 11.93 1.14
CA LYS A 120 3.93 12.61 0.76
C LYS A 120 5.09 11.88 1.44
N LEU A 121 5.62 10.84 0.79
CA LEU A 121 6.77 10.05 1.23
C LEU A 121 8.00 10.94 1.23
N LYS A 122 8.14 11.76 2.27
CA LYS A 122 9.19 12.78 2.37
C LYS A 122 10.55 12.19 2.75
N ARG A 123 10.60 10.93 3.19
CA ARG A 123 11.78 10.36 3.87
C ARG A 123 12.32 9.07 3.25
N LEU A 124 11.63 8.48 2.27
CA LEU A 124 12.07 7.28 1.57
C LEU A 124 12.92 7.62 0.35
N ASN A 125 14.09 7.00 0.24
CA ASN A 125 14.93 7.12 -0.95
C ASN A 125 14.36 6.29 -2.11
N LYS A 126 14.69 6.63 -3.36
CA LYS A 126 14.22 5.93 -4.58
C LYS A 126 14.52 4.41 -4.56
N SER A 127 15.69 4.02 -4.03
CA SER A 127 16.07 2.61 -3.88
C SER A 127 15.21 1.87 -2.84
N GLU A 128 14.86 2.53 -1.74
CA GLU A 128 14.00 1.95 -0.71
C GLU A 128 12.57 1.79 -1.23
N MET A 129 12.05 2.76 -1.99
CA MET A 129 10.74 2.64 -2.65
C MET A 129 10.70 1.45 -3.61
N ALA A 130 11.73 1.27 -4.44
CA ALA A 130 11.80 0.12 -5.35
C ALA A 130 11.81 -1.21 -4.57
N SER A 131 12.58 -1.29 -3.49
CA SER A 131 12.63 -2.44 -2.60
C SER A 131 11.28 -2.73 -1.93
N ILE A 132 10.57 -1.72 -1.45
CA ILE A 132 9.24 -1.90 -0.82
C ILE A 132 8.21 -2.31 -1.85
N ARG A 133 8.27 -1.77 -3.07
CA ARG A 133 7.40 -2.21 -4.17
C ARG A 133 7.65 -3.67 -4.53
N LEU A 134 8.91 -4.13 -4.51
CA LEU A 134 9.26 -5.54 -4.64
C LEU A 134 8.70 -6.38 -3.48
N THR A 135 8.84 -5.92 -2.23
CA THR A 135 8.20 -6.55 -1.08
C THR A 135 6.67 -6.60 -1.22
N GLY A 136 6.05 -5.56 -1.80
CA GLY A 136 4.61 -5.52 -2.11
C GLY A 136 4.20 -6.56 -3.16
N MET A 137 5.05 -6.85 -4.14
CA MET A 137 4.78 -7.94 -5.08
C MET A 137 4.83 -9.31 -4.38
N LEU A 138 5.79 -9.52 -3.46
CA LEU A 138 5.86 -10.74 -2.64
C LEU A 138 4.64 -10.88 -1.70
N TYR A 139 4.24 -9.77 -1.08
CA TYR A 139 3.02 -9.69 -0.26
C TYR A 139 1.80 -10.16 -1.06
N MET A 140 1.67 -9.68 -2.29
CA MET A 140 0.60 -10.05 -3.21
C MET A 140 0.65 -11.53 -3.62
N ILE A 141 1.84 -12.07 -3.91
CA ILE A 141 2.00 -13.52 -4.19
C ILE A 141 1.48 -14.35 -3.02
N ILE A 142 1.85 -14.01 -1.79
CA ILE A 142 1.44 -14.78 -0.61
C ILE A 142 -0.09 -14.76 -0.46
N ILE A 143 -0.73 -13.61 -0.69
CA ILE A 143 -2.19 -13.49 -0.70
C ILE A 143 -2.82 -14.39 -1.79
N PHE A 144 -2.28 -14.38 -2.99
CA PHE A 144 -2.79 -15.22 -4.09
C PHE A 144 -2.59 -16.71 -3.85
N CYS A 145 -1.42 -17.10 -3.34
CA CYS A 145 -1.18 -18.48 -2.90
C CYS A 145 -2.21 -18.87 -1.85
N TYR A 146 -2.46 -18.02 -0.85
CA TYR A 146 -3.48 -18.27 0.17
C TYR A 146 -4.88 -18.49 -0.44
N ILE A 147 -5.30 -17.64 -1.39
CA ILE A 147 -6.59 -17.80 -2.07
C ILE A 147 -6.65 -19.13 -2.83
N LYS A 148 -5.62 -19.45 -3.60
CA LYS A 148 -5.54 -20.68 -4.41
C LYS A 148 -5.56 -21.94 -3.54
N PHE A 149 -4.79 -21.96 -2.45
CA PHE A 149 -4.67 -23.13 -1.58
C PHE A 149 -5.91 -23.38 -0.72
N ILE A 150 -6.59 -22.32 -0.24
CA ILE A 150 -7.72 -22.50 0.68
C ILE A 150 -9.06 -22.66 -0.03
N TYR A 151 -9.25 -22.01 -1.18
CA TYR A 151 -10.56 -21.95 -1.82
C TYR A 151 -10.72 -22.91 -3.00
N GLU A 152 -9.64 -23.59 -3.42
CA GLU A 152 -9.63 -24.56 -4.54
C GLU A 152 -10.40 -24.07 -5.78
N ASP A 153 -10.40 -22.76 -6.00
CA ASP A 153 -11.22 -22.12 -7.02
C ASP A 153 -10.36 -21.59 -8.16
N ASN A 154 -10.46 -22.25 -9.31
CA ASN A 154 -9.75 -21.89 -10.54
C ASN A 154 -10.22 -20.54 -11.11
N ASN A 155 -11.32 -19.95 -10.60
CA ASN A 155 -11.77 -18.61 -10.99
C ASN A 155 -10.68 -17.55 -10.79
N TYR A 156 -9.68 -17.83 -9.95
CA TYR A 156 -8.59 -16.90 -9.67
C TYR A 156 -7.32 -17.13 -10.49
N ASP A 157 -7.18 -18.27 -11.18
CA ASP A 157 -5.95 -18.65 -11.88
C ASP A 157 -5.55 -17.64 -12.95
N MET A 158 -6.55 -17.09 -13.63
CA MET A 158 -6.35 -16.05 -14.63
C MET A 158 -5.71 -14.80 -14.00
N PHE A 159 -6.22 -14.31 -12.85
CA PHE A 159 -5.63 -13.16 -12.17
C PHE A 159 -4.19 -13.43 -11.71
N ILE A 160 -3.95 -14.60 -11.13
CA ILE A 160 -2.64 -15.00 -10.63
C ILE A 160 -1.66 -15.05 -11.79
N THR A 161 -2.08 -15.62 -12.92
CA THR A 161 -1.26 -15.72 -14.14
C THR A 161 -0.90 -14.34 -14.67
N TYR A 162 -1.87 -13.44 -14.87
CA TYR A 162 -1.57 -12.09 -15.36
C TYR A 162 -0.70 -11.29 -14.39
N PHE A 163 -0.94 -11.40 -13.08
CA PHE A 163 -0.10 -10.75 -12.08
C PHE A 163 1.34 -11.27 -12.12
N LEU A 164 1.53 -12.59 -12.14
CA LEU A 164 2.86 -13.20 -12.23
C LEU A 164 3.55 -12.84 -13.55
N THR A 165 2.84 -12.84 -14.68
CA THR A 165 3.39 -12.41 -15.97
C THR A 165 3.86 -10.95 -15.93
N LEU A 166 3.07 -10.03 -15.36
CA LEU A 166 3.48 -8.63 -15.21
C LEU A 166 4.66 -8.46 -14.26
N MET A 167 4.69 -9.25 -13.19
CA MET A 167 5.80 -9.27 -12.24
C MET A 167 7.08 -9.77 -12.90
N ILE A 168 7.01 -10.86 -13.67
CA ILE A 168 8.12 -11.39 -14.46
C ILE A 168 8.57 -10.36 -15.50
N GLY A 169 7.63 -9.74 -16.23
CA GLY A 169 7.96 -8.69 -17.21
C GLY A 169 8.71 -7.51 -16.57
N ARG A 170 8.31 -7.12 -15.35
CA ARG A 170 9.04 -6.12 -14.56
C ARG A 170 10.46 -6.61 -14.22
N PHE A 171 10.64 -7.87 -13.84
CA PHE A 171 11.97 -8.42 -13.53
C PHE A 171 12.87 -8.56 -14.76
N VAL A 172 12.32 -9.00 -15.90
CA VAL A 172 13.05 -9.09 -17.16
C VAL A 172 13.50 -7.70 -17.64
N TYR A 173 12.67 -6.67 -17.46
CA TYR A 173 13.07 -5.27 -17.74
C TYR A 173 14.23 -4.80 -16.85
N PHE A 174 14.29 -5.25 -15.60
CA PHE A 174 15.43 -4.99 -14.70
C PHE A 174 16.68 -5.83 -15.00
N ASP A 175 16.57 -6.88 -15.83
CA ASP A 175 17.60 -7.91 -16.04
C ASP A 175 18.77 -7.49 -16.94
N ALA A 176 18.86 -6.22 -17.36
CA ALA A 176 20.10 -5.69 -17.94
C ALA A 176 21.25 -5.62 -16.91
N SER A 177 20.95 -5.75 -15.60
CA SER A 177 21.94 -5.79 -14.51
C SER A 177 21.44 -6.68 -13.35
N PHE A 178 21.67 -8.00 -13.44
CA PHE A 178 21.35 -8.98 -12.38
C PHE A 178 21.84 -8.57 -10.97
N LYS A 179 22.91 -7.77 -10.91
CA LYS A 179 23.46 -7.21 -9.67
C LYS A 179 22.50 -6.25 -8.96
N ASP A 180 21.79 -5.41 -9.71
CA ASP A 180 20.82 -4.46 -9.15
C ASP A 180 19.56 -5.19 -8.66
N PHE A 181 19.17 -6.27 -9.35
CA PHE A 181 18.11 -7.16 -8.91
C PHE A 181 18.43 -7.84 -7.58
N LEU A 182 19.62 -8.43 -7.44
CA LEU A 182 20.05 -9.07 -6.18
C LEU A 182 20.12 -8.07 -5.02
N ASN A 183 20.59 -6.85 -5.28
CA ASN A 183 20.58 -5.77 -4.28
C ASN A 183 19.14 -5.43 -3.85
N CYS A 184 18.21 -5.31 -4.81
CA CYS A 184 16.80 -5.06 -4.52
C CYS A 184 16.16 -6.19 -3.71
N ILE A 185 16.46 -7.46 -4.00
CA ILE A 185 16.00 -8.61 -3.19
C ILE A 185 16.57 -8.53 -1.77
N LYS A 186 17.87 -8.25 -1.63
CA LYS A 186 18.50 -8.16 -0.31
C LYS A 186 17.87 -7.05 0.53
N ASP A 187 17.53 -5.93 -0.08
CA ASP A 187 16.82 -4.85 0.60
C ASP A 187 15.35 -5.21 0.86
N ALA A 188 14.68 -5.92 -0.07
CA ALA A 188 13.31 -6.39 0.14
C ALA A 188 13.24 -7.39 1.30
N ALA A 189 14.29 -8.20 1.49
CA ALA A 189 14.43 -9.11 2.62
C ALA A 189 14.48 -8.37 3.97
N LYS A 190 15.07 -7.16 4.03
CA LYS A 190 15.04 -6.31 5.23
C LYS A 190 13.62 -5.81 5.55
N ASN A 191 12.75 -5.72 4.54
CA ASN A 191 11.36 -5.30 4.70
C ASN A 191 10.39 -6.48 4.97
N ILE A 192 10.87 -7.74 5.00
CA ILE A 192 10.05 -8.91 5.37
C ILE A 192 9.30 -8.75 6.69
N PRO A 193 9.88 -8.21 7.78
CA PRO A 193 9.13 -8.00 9.02
C PRO A 193 7.91 -7.09 8.84
N ILE A 194 8.04 -6.04 8.01
CA ILE A 194 6.95 -5.13 7.68
C ILE A 194 5.87 -5.86 6.87
N MET A 195 6.30 -6.70 5.92
CA MET A 195 5.40 -7.59 5.17
C MET A 195 4.61 -8.53 6.06
N ILE A 196 5.28 -9.19 7.02
CA ILE A 196 4.63 -10.10 7.98
C ILE A 196 3.61 -9.33 8.83
N MET A 197 3.93 -8.11 9.26
CA MET A 197 2.96 -7.28 9.97
C MET A 197 1.75 -6.93 9.11
N GLY A 198 1.95 -6.59 7.83
CA GLY A 198 0.87 -6.34 6.89
C GLY A 198 -0.02 -7.57 6.66
N LEU A 199 0.58 -8.75 6.51
CA LEU A 199 -0.13 -10.02 6.35
C LEU A 199 -0.88 -10.40 7.63
N THR A 200 -0.27 -10.20 8.80
CA THR A 200 -0.90 -10.51 10.10
C THR A 200 -2.08 -9.57 10.35
N PHE A 201 -1.92 -8.27 10.07
CA PHE A 201 -3.02 -7.30 10.16
C PHE A 201 -4.17 -7.74 9.25
N LEU A 202 -3.89 -7.93 7.96
CA LEU A 202 -4.92 -8.38 7.01
C LEU A 202 -5.58 -9.68 7.45
N GLY A 203 -4.78 -10.66 7.89
CA GLY A 203 -5.24 -11.96 8.35
C GLY A 203 -6.18 -11.87 9.56
N LEU A 204 -5.85 -11.02 10.54
CA LEU A 204 -6.70 -10.79 11.72
C LEU A 204 -8.02 -10.12 11.34
N LEU A 205 -8.01 -9.12 10.45
CA LEU A 205 -9.24 -8.50 9.95
C LEU A 205 -10.11 -9.49 9.18
N CYS A 206 -9.50 -10.30 8.31
CA CYS A 206 -10.20 -11.34 7.57
C CYS A 206 -10.80 -12.39 8.52
N LEU A 207 -10.03 -12.86 9.51
CA LEU A 207 -10.48 -13.86 10.49
C LEU A 207 -11.69 -13.36 11.26
N TRP A 208 -11.63 -12.13 11.78
CA TRP A 208 -12.75 -11.53 12.49
C TRP A 208 -13.95 -11.29 11.56
N GLY A 209 -13.71 -10.79 10.35
CA GLY A 209 -14.76 -10.53 9.36
C GLY A 209 -15.50 -11.80 8.94
N TYR A 210 -14.81 -12.93 8.76
CA TYR A 210 -15.44 -14.21 8.47
C TYR A 210 -16.13 -14.80 9.71
N SER A 211 -15.56 -14.63 10.90
CA SER A 211 -16.15 -15.12 12.16
C SER A 211 -17.42 -14.36 12.57
N SER A 212 -17.52 -13.08 12.21
CA SER A 212 -18.70 -12.23 12.46
C SER A 212 -19.76 -12.32 11.36
N ALA A 213 -19.55 -13.17 10.35
CA ALA A 213 -20.38 -13.29 9.15
C ALA A 213 -20.53 -11.98 8.32
N TYR A 214 -19.73 -10.95 8.63
CA TYR A 214 -19.67 -9.71 7.85
C TYR A 214 -19.05 -9.95 6.47
N LEU A 215 -17.93 -10.67 6.40
CA LEU A 215 -17.31 -11.11 5.15
C LEU A 215 -17.92 -12.45 4.72
N LEU A 216 -18.66 -12.45 3.61
CA LEU A 216 -19.29 -13.65 3.08
C LEU A 216 -18.37 -14.35 2.08
N LYS A 217 -18.03 -15.63 2.31
CA LYS A 217 -17.14 -16.41 1.42
C LYS A 217 -17.68 -16.52 -0.01
N HIS A 218 -19.00 -16.61 -0.17
CA HIS A 218 -19.67 -16.70 -1.48
C HIS A 218 -19.62 -15.38 -2.30
N ASN A 219 -19.27 -14.25 -1.67
CA ASN A 219 -19.20 -12.94 -2.32
C ASN A 219 -17.86 -12.64 -3.00
N GLY A 220 -16.98 -13.64 -3.08
CA GLY A 220 -15.65 -13.52 -3.66
C GLY A 220 -14.61 -13.15 -2.61
N VAL A 221 -13.61 -14.01 -2.46
CA VAL A 221 -12.54 -13.85 -1.47
C VAL A 221 -11.69 -12.63 -1.78
N ILE A 222 -11.42 -12.38 -3.06
CA ILE A 222 -10.70 -11.17 -3.53
C ILE A 222 -11.43 -9.90 -3.08
N THR A 223 -12.75 -9.85 -3.21
CA THR A 223 -13.52 -8.66 -2.82
C THR A 223 -13.54 -8.46 -1.30
N ASN A 224 -13.62 -9.53 -0.53
CA ASN A 224 -13.50 -9.44 0.93
C ASN A 224 -12.12 -8.91 1.36
N ILE A 225 -11.05 -9.41 0.74
CA ILE A 225 -9.69 -8.92 0.99
C ILE A 225 -9.55 -7.46 0.56
N PHE A 226 -10.20 -7.05 -0.53
CA PHE A 226 -10.24 -5.66 -0.96
C PHE A 226 -10.93 -4.76 0.08
N PHE A 227 -12.08 -5.17 0.62
CA PHE A 227 -12.75 -4.43 1.68
C PHE A 227 -11.84 -4.27 2.91
N CYS A 228 -11.16 -5.34 3.32
CA CYS A 228 -10.17 -5.24 4.40
C CYS A 228 -9.08 -4.19 4.10
N HIS A 229 -8.52 -4.18 2.88
CA HIS A 229 -7.54 -3.16 2.48
C HIS A 229 -8.13 -1.76 2.52
N LEU A 230 -9.36 -1.57 2.05
CA LEU A 230 -10.04 -0.28 2.07
C LEU A 230 -10.18 0.25 3.51
N TYR A 231 -10.59 -0.59 4.46
CA TYR A 231 -10.67 -0.21 5.87
C TYR A 231 -9.31 0.13 6.46
N ILE A 232 -8.26 -0.63 6.11
CA ILE A 232 -6.88 -0.29 6.54
C ILE A 232 -6.46 1.07 5.98
N ILE A 233 -6.73 1.35 4.70
CA ILE A 233 -6.40 2.63 4.05
C ILE A 233 -7.14 3.80 4.72
N VAL A 234 -8.43 3.63 5.01
CA VAL A 234 -9.22 4.65 5.73
C VAL A 234 -8.67 4.86 7.14
N ALA A 235 -8.34 3.79 7.86
CA ALA A 235 -7.73 3.86 9.19
C ALA A 235 -6.37 4.59 9.15
N ILE A 236 -5.54 4.30 8.14
CA ILE A 236 -4.28 4.99 7.86
C ILE A 236 -4.52 6.49 7.70
N PHE A 237 -5.50 6.88 6.88
CA PHE A 237 -5.79 8.29 6.62
C PHE A 237 -6.23 9.04 7.89
N ILE A 238 -7.15 8.44 8.67
CA ILE A 238 -7.61 9.00 9.95
C ILE A 238 -6.43 9.17 10.91
N LEU A 239 -5.62 8.13 11.06
CA LEU A 239 -4.54 8.12 12.05
C LEU A 239 -3.37 9.03 11.63
N HIS A 240 -3.04 9.10 10.33
CA HIS A 240 -2.06 10.05 9.80
C HIS A 240 -2.42 11.49 10.16
N PHE A 241 -3.69 11.89 9.98
CA PHE A 241 -4.15 13.22 10.34
C PHE A 241 -4.06 13.49 11.85
N VAL A 242 -4.43 12.52 12.68
CA VAL A 242 -4.34 12.62 14.15
C VAL A 242 -2.89 12.78 14.61
N VAL A 243 -1.97 11.98 14.05
CA VAL A 243 -0.55 12.03 14.39
C VAL A 243 0.08 13.34 13.93
N GLU A 244 -0.20 13.80 12.71
CA GLU A 244 0.30 15.08 12.21
C GLU A 244 -0.20 16.25 13.07
N ALA A 245 -1.48 16.25 13.47
CA ALA A 245 -2.04 17.25 14.38
C ALA A 245 -1.35 17.21 15.76
N TYR A 246 -1.09 16.02 16.31
CA TYR A 246 -0.43 15.84 17.61
C TYR A 246 1.01 16.36 17.59
N PHE A 247 1.80 16.03 16.56
CA PHE A 247 3.18 16.50 16.45
C PHE A 247 3.28 17.98 16.04
N SER A 248 2.32 18.53 15.30
CA SER A 248 2.26 19.96 14.99
C SER A 248 2.08 20.81 16.24
N LYS A 249 1.22 20.37 17.18
CA LYS A 249 1.03 21.05 18.49
C LYS A 249 2.27 21.03 19.38
N ARG A 250 3.20 20.09 19.21
CA ARG A 250 4.44 19.95 19.99
C ARG A 250 5.65 20.66 19.38
N LYS A 251 5.55 21.23 18.17
CA LYS A 251 6.62 22.06 17.63
C LYS A 251 6.67 23.38 18.43
N PRO A 252 7.80 23.74 19.07
CA PRO A 252 7.93 25.08 19.63
C PRO A 252 7.77 26.08 18.48
N LYS A 253 6.98 27.15 18.72
CA LYS A 253 6.83 28.29 17.80
C LYS A 253 8.22 28.66 17.29
N LYS A 254 8.46 28.54 15.98
CA LYS A 254 9.68 29.05 15.35
C LYS A 254 9.80 30.52 15.74
N THR A 255 10.80 30.86 16.55
CA THR A 255 11.21 32.23 16.81
C THR A 255 11.47 32.88 15.46
N LYS A 256 10.76 33.99 15.18
CA LYS A 256 10.93 34.78 13.97
C LYS A 256 12.42 35.12 13.81
N LYS A 257 13.09 34.59 12.77
CA LYS A 257 14.38 35.13 12.34
C LYS A 257 14.10 36.56 11.85
N LYS A 258 14.76 37.56 12.46
CA LYS A 258 14.76 38.94 11.99
C LYS A 258 15.28 38.99 10.54
N PRO A 259 14.74 39.86 9.68
CA PRO A 259 15.31 40.08 8.35
C PRO A 259 16.68 40.74 8.53
N ILE A 260 17.71 40.23 7.84
CA ILE A 260 18.95 40.96 7.63
C ILE A 260 18.72 41.74 6.34
N GLU A 261 18.73 43.06 6.47
CA GLU A 261 18.56 44.04 5.41
C GLU A 261 19.94 44.61 5.03
N ASN A 262 20.10 44.93 3.75
CA ASN A 262 21.17 45.69 3.07
C ASN A 262 22.44 44.91 2.67
N ASN A 263 22.61 44.63 1.38
CA ASN A 263 23.14 45.49 0.29
C ASN A 263 24.65 45.73 0.44
N GLU A 264 25.43 45.08 -0.42
CA GLU A 264 26.40 45.76 -1.27
C GLU A 264 26.82 44.85 -2.45
N ILE A 265 26.86 45.48 -3.61
CA ILE A 265 27.21 45.01 -4.95
C ILE A 265 28.72 44.81 -5.00
N PHE A 266 29.25 43.82 -5.73
CA PHE A 266 30.30 44.02 -6.73
C PHE A 266 30.51 42.75 -7.58
N VAL A 267 30.50 43.00 -8.88
CA VAL A 267 30.88 42.11 -10.00
C VAL A 267 32.41 42.07 -10.07
N ASP A 268 32.96 40.95 -10.55
CA ASP A 268 34.17 40.80 -11.40
C ASP A 268 34.82 39.43 -11.07
N GLU A 269 34.82 38.46 -11.98
CA GLU A 269 35.70 38.30 -13.14
C GLU A 269 36.95 37.44 -12.79
N VAL A 270 36.94 36.21 -13.32
CA VAL A 270 38.07 35.49 -13.95
C VAL A 270 39.17 34.80 -13.11
N THR A 271 39.53 33.62 -13.65
CA THR A 271 40.78 32.83 -13.55
C THR A 271 41.13 32.05 -12.29
N ASP A 272 41.10 30.71 -12.47
CA ASP A 272 42.25 29.80 -12.52
C ASP A 272 43.40 29.89 -11.48
N LEU A 273 43.98 28.69 -11.29
CA LEU A 273 45.21 28.33 -10.58
C LEU A 273 45.01 28.15 -9.07
N GLU A 274 45.57 27.18 -8.37
CA GLU A 274 46.34 25.95 -8.59
C GLU A 274 46.57 25.46 -7.14
N ASP A 275 46.71 24.15 -6.92
CA ASP A 275 47.45 23.49 -5.85
C ASP A 275 47.48 24.11 -4.43
N PHE A 276 46.90 23.39 -3.44
CA PHE A 276 47.61 22.71 -2.33
C PHE A 276 46.62 22.01 -1.40
#